data_AF-I2B1A5-F1
#
_entry.id   AF-I2B1A5-F1
#
_cell.length_a   1.000
_cell.length_b   1.000
_cell.length_c   1.000
_cell.angle_alpha   90.00
_cell.angle_beta   90.00
_cell.angle_gamma   90.00
#
_symmetry.space_group_name_H-M   'P 1'
#
loop_
_entity.id
_entity.type
_entity.pdbx_description
1 polymer ?
#
loop_
_entity_poly.entity_id
_entity_poly.type
_entity_poly.pdbx_seq_one_letter_code
_entity_poly.pdbx_strand_id
1 'polypeptide(L)'
;GFTITITSAMNGYFILGATFCAIEGFMATLGGEVALWSLVVLAIERYIVVCKPMGSFKFSGTHAAAGVIFTWIMALACAAPPLFGWSRYLPEGMQCSCGPDYYTLAPGYNNESYVIYMFVVHFFIPVFLIFFTYGSLVMTVKAAAAQQQESESTQKAEREVTRMCVLMVLGFLVAWTPYATFAGWIFLNKGAAFTALTAALPAFFA
;
A
#
# COMPACT_ATOMS: atom_id res chain seq x y z
N GLY A 1 -7.12 7.27 12.99
CA GLY A 1 -5.73 7.77 13.03
C GLY A 1 -5.72 9.22 13.43
N PHE A 2 -5.88 10.13 12.47
CA PHE A 2 -5.53 11.55 12.61
C PHE A 2 -5.87 12.26 13.93
N THR A 3 -7.09 12.15 14.47
CA THR A 3 -7.43 12.85 15.73
C THR A 3 -6.63 12.33 16.93
N ILE A 4 -6.38 11.02 17.01
CA ILE A 4 -5.60 10.38 18.08
C ILE A 4 -4.13 10.78 17.95
N THR A 5 -3.58 10.71 16.74
CA THR A 5 -2.20 11.09 16.44
C THR A 5 -1.94 12.56 16.74
N ILE A 6 -2.84 13.45 16.33
CA ILE A 6 -2.74 14.90 16.59
C ILE A 6 -2.77 15.18 18.09
N THR A 7 -3.69 14.55 18.82
CA THR A 7 -3.79 14.73 20.27
C THR A 7 -2.50 14.27 20.97
N SER A 8 -1.96 13.13 20.57
CA SER A 8 -0.70 12.61 21.09
C SER A 8 0.49 13.52 20.73
N ALA A 9 0.57 14.00 19.49
CA ALA A 9 1.62 14.91 19.02
C ALA A 9 1.61 16.25 19.77
N MET A 10 0.44 16.80 20.10
CA MET A 10 0.31 18.01 20.92
C MET A 10 0.86 17.84 22.34
N ASN A 11 0.87 16.60 22.86
CA ASN A 11 1.41 16.27 24.18
C ASN A 11 2.87 15.78 24.11
N GLY A 12 3.41 15.54 22.91
CA GLY A 12 4.78 15.08 22.69
C GLY A 12 5.02 13.58 22.90
N TYR A 13 3.98 12.80 23.19
CA TYR A 13 4.04 11.33 23.33
C TYR A 13 2.64 10.70 23.23
N PHE A 14 2.55 9.40 23.00
CA PHE A 14 1.28 8.67 22.94
C PHE A 14 0.61 8.55 24.32
N ILE A 15 -0.44 9.36 24.54
CA ILE A 15 -1.07 9.50 25.86
C ILE A 15 -2.19 8.49 26.17
N LEU A 16 -2.75 7.83 25.15
CA LEU A 16 -3.98 7.03 25.30
C LEU A 16 -3.74 5.57 25.75
N GLY A 17 -2.49 5.19 25.99
CA GLY A 17 -2.12 3.86 26.47
C GLY A 17 -2.16 2.75 25.42
N ALA A 18 -1.67 1.56 25.79
CA ALA A 18 -1.42 0.45 24.86
C ALA A 18 -2.66 -0.01 24.06
N THR A 19 -3.85 -0.02 24.68
CA THR A 19 -5.09 -0.44 24.00
C THR A 19 -5.43 0.50 22.84
N PHE A 20 -5.39 1.80 23.07
CA PHE A 20 -5.66 2.78 22.01
C PHE A 20 -4.55 2.83 20.96
N CYS A 21 -3.32 2.51 21.33
CA CYS A 21 -2.22 2.33 20.38
C CYS A 21 -2.48 1.18 19.41
N ALA A 22 -2.96 0.04 19.93
CA ALA A 22 -3.34 -1.09 19.09
C ALA A 22 -4.54 -0.77 18.17
N ILE A 23 -5.54 -0.03 18.68
CA ILE A 23 -6.67 0.42 17.86
C ILE A 23 -6.23 1.39 16.77
N GLU A 24 -5.38 2.37 17.11
CA GLU A 24 -4.86 3.33 16.14
C GLU A 24 -4.05 2.63 15.06
N GLY A 25 -3.08 1.81 15.44
CA GLY A 25 -2.24 1.05 14.53
C GLY A 25 -3.06 0.13 13.63
N PHE A 26 -4.00 -0.62 14.19
CA PHE A 26 -4.91 -1.47 13.42
C PHE A 26 -5.70 -0.68 12.38
N MET A 27 -6.33 0.42 12.77
CA MET A 27 -7.16 1.21 11.86
C MET A 27 -6.32 1.93 10.79
N ALA A 28 -5.12 2.40 11.14
CA ALA A 28 -4.19 3.03 10.21
C ALA A 28 -3.69 2.01 9.17
N THR A 29 -3.19 0.85 9.64
CA THR A 29 -2.73 -0.23 8.76
C THR A 29 -3.85 -0.78 7.90
N LEU A 30 -5.04 -1.04 8.46
CA LEU A 30 -6.19 -1.52 7.70
C LEU A 30 -6.60 -0.53 6.60
N GLY A 31 -6.67 0.77 6.93
CA GLY A 31 -7.01 1.80 5.95
C GLY A 31 -6.00 1.92 4.82
N GLY A 32 -4.70 1.94 5.16
CA GLY A 32 -3.61 1.98 4.18
C GLY A 32 -3.62 0.76 3.26
N GLU A 33 -3.81 -0.43 3.82
CA GLU A 33 -3.84 -1.69 3.08
C GLU A 33 -5.09 -1.83 2.20
N VAL A 34 -6.27 -1.41 2.67
CA VAL A 34 -7.48 -1.38 1.81
C VAL A 34 -7.25 -0.45 0.62
N ALA A 35 -6.65 0.73 0.84
CA ALA A 35 -6.33 1.66 -0.24
C ALA A 35 -5.31 1.06 -1.22
N LEU A 36 -4.24 0.44 -0.71
CA LEU A 36 -3.23 -0.25 -1.49
C LEU A 36 -3.83 -1.33 -2.42
N TRP A 37 -4.57 -2.28 -1.85
CA TRP A 37 -5.15 -3.38 -2.62
C TRP A 37 -6.28 -2.90 -3.55
N SER A 38 -6.95 -1.80 -3.23
CA SER A 38 -7.91 -1.17 -4.14
C SER A 38 -7.23 -0.65 -5.40
N LEU A 39 -6.05 -0.06 -5.29
CA LEU A 39 -5.26 0.37 -6.46
C LEU A 39 -4.83 -0.83 -7.31
N VAL A 40 -4.41 -1.93 -6.68
CA VAL A 40 -4.04 -3.17 -7.38
C VAL A 40 -5.23 -3.75 -8.14
N VAL A 41 -6.39 -3.90 -7.48
CA VAL A 41 -7.61 -4.43 -8.11
C VAL A 41 -8.06 -3.54 -9.27
N LEU A 42 -8.03 -2.21 -9.09
CA LEU A 42 -8.37 -1.26 -10.15
C LEU A 42 -7.41 -1.37 -11.35
N ALA A 43 -6.12 -1.57 -11.11
CA ALA A 43 -5.13 -1.76 -12.17
C ALA A 43 -5.38 -3.06 -12.96
N ILE A 44 -5.68 -4.16 -12.26
CA ILE A 44 -6.04 -5.45 -12.86
C ILE A 44 -7.34 -5.36 -13.66
N GLU A 45 -8.37 -4.73 -13.11
CA GLU A 45 -9.65 -4.52 -13.79
C GLU A 45 -9.44 -3.79 -15.12
N ARG A 46 -8.72 -2.66 -15.10
CA ARG A 46 -8.41 -1.88 -16.31
C ARG A 46 -7.62 -2.68 -17.32
N TYR A 47 -6.64 -3.47 -16.87
CA TYR A 47 -5.88 -4.35 -17.74
C TYR A 47 -6.78 -5.42 -18.39
N ILE A 48 -7.64 -6.10 -17.63
CA ILE A 48 -8.53 -7.13 -18.18
C ILE A 48 -9.49 -6.51 -19.21
N VAL A 49 -10.15 -5.41 -18.85
CA VAL A 49 -11.17 -4.77 -19.70
C VAL A 49 -10.59 -4.24 -21.01
N VAL A 50 -9.37 -3.71 -21.00
CA VAL A 50 -8.77 -3.05 -22.17
C VAL A 50 -7.83 -3.97 -22.95
N CYS A 51 -6.93 -4.68 -22.27
CA CYS A 51 -5.88 -5.48 -22.92
C CYS A 51 -6.34 -6.89 -23.28
N LYS A 52 -7.39 -7.41 -22.64
CA LYS A 52 -7.91 -8.76 -22.85
C LYS A 52 -9.39 -8.71 -23.20
N PRO A 53 -9.74 -8.39 -24.46
CA PRO A 53 -11.11 -8.53 -24.94
C PRO A 53 -11.44 -10.04 -24.99
N MET A 54 -11.85 -10.59 -23.85
CA MET A 54 -12.12 -12.02 -23.63
C MET A 54 -13.47 -12.43 -24.25
N GLY A 55 -13.69 -12.10 -25.52
CA GLY A 55 -14.89 -12.48 -26.28
C GLY A 55 -16.19 -12.09 -25.57
N SER A 56 -16.86 -13.09 -24.98
CA SER A 56 -18.13 -12.93 -24.24
C SER A 56 -17.99 -12.50 -22.78
N PHE A 57 -16.78 -12.51 -22.21
CA PHE A 57 -16.55 -12.10 -20.83
C PHE A 57 -16.81 -10.60 -20.68
N LYS A 58 -17.80 -10.25 -19.87
CA LYS A 58 -18.08 -8.88 -19.47
C LYS A 58 -17.85 -8.77 -17.97
N PHE A 59 -16.99 -7.83 -17.59
CA PHE A 59 -16.81 -7.49 -16.19
C PHE A 59 -18.16 -7.04 -15.61
N SER A 60 -18.60 -7.72 -14.55
CA SER A 60 -19.92 -7.53 -13.95
C SER A 60 -19.79 -7.09 -12.48
N GLY A 61 -20.89 -6.64 -11.89
CA GLY A 61 -20.92 -6.26 -10.47
C GLY A 61 -20.45 -7.35 -9.52
N THR A 62 -20.62 -8.64 -9.87
CA THR A 62 -20.10 -9.77 -9.08
C THR A 62 -18.58 -9.79 -9.03
N HIS A 63 -17.91 -9.45 -10.14
CA HIS A 63 -16.45 -9.39 -10.21
C HIS A 63 -15.92 -8.18 -9.43
N ALA A 64 -16.60 -7.04 -9.52
CA ALA A 64 -16.28 -5.86 -8.71
C ALA A 64 -16.42 -6.15 -7.21
N ALA A 65 -17.52 -6.78 -6.79
CA ALA A 65 -17.75 -7.18 -5.41
C ALA A 65 -16.68 -8.17 -4.92
N ALA A 66 -16.30 -9.15 -5.74
CA ALA A 66 -15.20 -10.06 -5.42
C ALA A 66 -13.87 -9.32 -5.23
N GLY A 67 -13.58 -8.32 -6.08
CA GLY A 67 -12.42 -7.45 -5.93
C GLY A 67 -12.40 -6.69 -4.61
N VAL A 68 -13.53 -6.09 -4.21
CA VAL A 68 -13.67 -5.42 -2.91
C VAL A 68 -13.49 -6.40 -1.76
N ILE A 69 -14.12 -7.56 -1.80
CA ILE A 69 -13.95 -8.58 -0.75
C ILE A 69 -12.48 -8.98 -0.62
N PHE A 70 -11.79 -9.17 -1.76
CA PHE A 70 -10.37 -9.47 -1.79
C PHE A 70 -9.52 -8.37 -1.14
N THR A 71 -9.80 -7.08 -1.39
CA THR A 71 -9.04 -5.98 -0.78
C THR A 71 -9.15 -5.99 0.74
N TRP A 72 -10.34 -6.25 1.28
CA TRP A 72 -10.54 -6.33 2.72
C TRP A 72 -9.87 -7.56 3.34
N ILE A 73 -9.91 -8.72 2.66
CA ILE A 73 -9.21 -9.92 3.13
C ILE A 73 -7.70 -9.68 3.20
N MET A 74 -7.11 -9.11 2.15
CA MET A 74 -5.68 -8.82 2.13
C MET A 74 -5.30 -7.78 3.18
N ALA A 75 -6.13 -6.75 3.37
CA ALA A 75 -5.88 -5.75 4.39
C ALA A 75 -5.97 -6.32 5.81
N LEU A 76 -6.94 -7.18 6.09
CA LEU A 76 -7.03 -7.89 7.36
C LEU A 76 -5.87 -8.87 7.56
N ALA A 77 -5.38 -9.52 6.49
CA ALA A 77 -4.22 -10.40 6.56
C ALA A 77 -2.94 -9.65 7.00
N CYS A 78 -2.84 -8.34 6.73
CA CYS A 78 -1.77 -7.48 7.22
C CYS A 78 -2.07 -6.88 8.61
N ALA A 79 -3.26 -6.31 8.80
CA ALA A 79 -3.59 -5.53 10.00
C ALA A 79 -3.95 -6.37 11.22
N ALA A 80 -4.54 -7.56 11.04
CA ALA A 80 -5.00 -8.40 12.16
C ALA A 80 -3.86 -9.13 12.89
N PRO A 81 -2.84 -9.72 12.25
CA PRO A 81 -1.85 -10.54 12.95
C PRO A 81 -1.11 -9.86 14.11
N PRO A 82 -0.76 -8.56 14.07
CA PRO A 82 -0.17 -7.87 15.22
C PRO A 82 -1.06 -7.83 16.48
N LEU A 83 -2.38 -7.97 16.33
CA LEU A 83 -3.31 -8.11 17.46
C LEU A 83 -3.27 -9.50 18.09
N PHE A 84 -2.80 -10.51 17.35
CA PHE A 84 -2.75 -11.91 17.77
C PHE A 84 -1.32 -12.42 18.03
N GLY A 85 -0.34 -11.51 18.08
CA GLY A 85 1.04 -11.82 18.48
C GLY A 85 2.00 -12.16 17.34
N TRP A 86 1.61 -11.98 16.08
CA TRP A 86 2.56 -11.97 14.96
C TRP A 86 2.89 -10.52 14.60
N SER A 87 4.06 -10.05 15.05
CA SER A 87 4.36 -8.65 15.32
C SER A 87 3.45 -8.07 16.42
N ARG A 88 3.49 -6.75 16.61
CA ARG A 88 2.69 -5.99 17.58
C ARG A 88 2.54 -4.54 17.14
N TYR A 89 1.51 -3.85 17.61
CA TYR A 89 1.39 -2.41 17.48
C TYR A 89 2.11 -1.69 18.61
N LEU A 90 2.98 -0.74 18.28
CA LEU A 90 3.64 0.13 19.26
C LEU A 90 3.81 1.56 18.70
N PRO A 91 4.10 2.55 19.56
CA PRO A 91 4.40 3.89 19.10
C PRO A 91 5.65 3.91 18.20
N GLU A 92 5.55 4.47 17.01
CA GLU A 92 6.63 4.57 16.02
C GLU A 92 7.15 6.00 15.87
N GLY A 93 8.37 6.15 15.33
CA GLY A 93 8.97 7.46 15.07
C GLY A 93 9.08 8.33 16.32
N MET A 94 8.42 9.49 16.31
CA MET A 94 8.32 10.42 17.43
C MET A 94 7.44 9.91 18.59
N GLN A 95 7.04 8.64 18.59
CA GLN A 95 6.26 8.01 19.66
C GLN A 95 4.87 8.65 19.86
N CYS A 96 4.34 9.28 18.80
CA CYS A 96 3.04 9.98 18.82
C CYS A 96 2.00 9.31 17.90
N SER A 97 2.41 8.32 17.10
CA SER A 97 1.57 7.49 16.23
C SER A 97 1.90 6.04 16.48
N CYS A 98 0.93 5.14 16.35
CA CYS A 98 1.13 3.71 16.48
C CYS A 98 1.09 2.99 15.13
N GLY A 99 2.00 2.03 14.97
CA GLY A 99 2.16 1.23 13.76
C GLY A 99 2.74 -0.16 14.08
N PRO A 100 2.82 -1.05 13.08
CA PRO A 100 3.38 -2.38 13.25
C PRO A 100 4.87 -2.34 13.62
N ASP A 101 5.32 -3.32 14.41
CA ASP A 101 6.72 -3.46 14.82
C ASP A 101 7.59 -4.00 13.67
N TYR A 102 8.24 -3.09 12.93
CA TYR A 102 9.18 -3.44 11.86
C TYR A 102 10.66 -3.24 12.24
N TYR A 103 10.95 -2.67 13.41
CA TYR A 103 12.31 -2.25 13.76
C TYR A 103 12.86 -2.83 15.06
N THR A 104 12.05 -3.45 15.92
CA THR A 104 12.55 -4.12 17.12
C THR A 104 12.66 -5.63 16.93
N LEU A 105 13.54 -6.27 17.71
CA LEU A 105 13.69 -7.72 17.78
C LEU A 105 13.14 -8.21 19.13
N ALA A 106 11.81 -8.30 19.23
CA ALA A 106 11.14 -8.77 20.44
C ALA A 106 10.95 -10.30 20.41
N PRO A 107 11.54 -11.06 21.35
CA PRO A 107 11.29 -12.50 21.46
C PRO A 107 9.80 -12.78 21.65
N GLY A 108 9.28 -13.80 20.95
CA GLY A 108 7.88 -14.22 21.04
C GLY A 108 6.91 -13.59 20.04
N TYR A 109 7.28 -12.47 19.39
CA TYR A 109 6.41 -11.80 18.41
C TYR A 109 6.75 -12.10 16.94
N ASN A 110 7.91 -12.71 16.66
CA ASN A 110 8.34 -13.07 15.31
C ASN A 110 8.30 -11.90 14.31
N ASN A 111 8.74 -10.70 14.73
CA ASN A 111 8.72 -9.47 13.92
C ASN A 111 9.42 -9.66 12.55
N GLU A 112 10.53 -10.38 12.52
CA GLU A 112 11.31 -10.63 11.30
C GLU A 112 10.48 -11.35 10.22
N SER A 113 9.73 -12.39 10.56
CA SER A 113 8.91 -13.09 9.58
C SER A 113 7.72 -12.24 9.12
N TYR A 114 7.17 -11.39 10.00
CA TYR A 114 6.11 -10.45 9.66
C TYR A 114 6.60 -9.36 8.70
N VAL A 115 7.80 -8.81 8.93
CA VAL A 115 8.43 -7.82 8.04
C VAL A 115 8.71 -8.44 6.66
N ILE A 116 9.26 -9.65 6.60
CA ILE A 116 9.46 -10.37 5.33
C ILE A 116 8.12 -10.55 4.59
N TYR A 117 7.07 -10.96 5.31
CA TYR A 117 5.72 -11.10 4.76
C TYR A 117 5.19 -9.77 4.19
N MET A 118 5.31 -8.67 4.92
CA MET A 118 4.96 -7.33 4.45
C MET A 118 5.69 -6.97 3.15
N PHE A 119 7.02 -7.14 3.11
CA PHE A 119 7.81 -6.82 1.92
C PHE A 119 7.39 -7.65 0.70
N VAL A 120 7.23 -8.95 0.86
CA VAL A 120 6.92 -9.83 -0.27
C VAL A 120 5.48 -9.63 -0.74
N VAL A 121 4.52 -9.72 0.19
CA VAL A 121 3.09 -9.79 -0.14
C VAL A 121 2.48 -8.41 -0.30
N HIS A 122 2.87 -7.43 0.52
CA HIS A 122 2.24 -6.12 0.58
C HIS A 122 3.08 -5.01 -0.07
N PHE A 123 4.28 -5.31 -0.56
CA PHE A 123 5.08 -4.35 -1.34
C PHE A 123 5.45 -4.89 -2.72
N PHE A 124 6.25 -5.95 -2.82
CA PHE A 124 6.77 -6.42 -4.11
C PHE A 124 5.69 -6.96 -5.05
N ILE A 125 4.73 -7.74 -4.53
CA ILE A 125 3.60 -8.23 -5.33
C ILE A 125 2.73 -7.06 -5.86
N PRO A 126 2.25 -6.12 -5.03
CA PRO A 126 1.54 -4.92 -5.50
C PRO A 126 2.32 -4.10 -6.52
N VAL A 127 3.61 -3.83 -6.26
CA VAL A 127 4.50 -3.13 -7.22
C VAL A 127 4.49 -3.86 -8.55
N PHE A 128 4.83 -5.14 -8.56
CA PHE A 128 4.91 -5.93 -9.78
C PHE A 128 3.58 -5.91 -10.56
N LEU A 129 2.46 -6.14 -9.87
CA LEU A 129 1.13 -6.15 -10.50
C LEU A 129 0.78 -4.78 -11.10
N ILE A 130 1.00 -3.69 -10.38
CA ILE A 130 0.72 -2.33 -10.86
C ILE A 130 1.57 -2.00 -12.09
N PHE A 131 2.88 -2.24 -12.03
CA PHE A 131 3.78 -1.97 -13.15
C PHE A 131 3.45 -2.83 -14.37
N PHE A 132 3.19 -4.12 -14.18
CA PHE A 132 2.85 -5.03 -15.27
C PHE A 132 1.54 -4.65 -15.94
N THR A 133 0.49 -4.43 -15.15
CA THR A 133 -0.86 -4.13 -15.67
C THR A 133 -0.91 -2.78 -16.37
N TYR A 134 -0.39 -1.71 -15.75
CA TYR A 134 -0.36 -0.39 -16.38
C TYR A 134 0.64 -0.27 -17.52
N GLY A 135 1.78 -0.95 -17.45
CA GLY A 135 2.70 -1.03 -18.59
C GLY A 135 2.01 -1.66 -19.80
N SER A 136 1.31 -2.78 -19.59
CA SER A 136 0.53 -3.45 -20.64
C SER A 136 -0.62 -2.58 -21.17
N LEU A 137 -1.30 -1.85 -20.28
CA LEU A 137 -2.38 -0.93 -20.63
C LEU A 137 -1.87 0.18 -21.55
N VAL A 138 -0.80 0.87 -21.16
CA VAL A 138 -0.19 1.94 -21.95
C VAL A 138 0.29 1.42 -23.30
N MET A 139 0.95 0.26 -23.35
CA MET A 139 1.38 -0.35 -24.62
C MET A 139 0.18 -0.64 -25.54
N THR A 140 -0.90 -1.18 -24.99
CA THR A 140 -2.11 -1.52 -25.76
C THR A 140 -2.79 -0.28 -26.32
N VAL A 141 -2.99 0.74 -25.47
CA VAL A 141 -3.68 1.97 -25.88
C VAL A 141 -2.83 2.77 -26.87
N LYS A 142 -1.50 2.79 -26.71
CA LYS A 142 -0.59 3.40 -27.69
C LYS A 142 -0.63 2.68 -29.04
N ALA A 143 -0.68 1.35 -29.06
CA ALA A 143 -0.81 0.59 -30.31
C ALA A 143 -2.14 0.90 -31.02
N ALA A 144 -3.25 0.99 -30.27
CA ALA A 144 -4.54 1.37 -30.82
C ALA A 144 -4.55 2.82 -31.36
N ALA A 145 -3.96 3.76 -30.63
CA ALA A 145 -3.82 5.14 -31.08
C ALA A 145 -2.93 5.27 -32.33
N ALA A 146 -1.88 4.46 -32.45
CA ALA A 146 -1.03 4.44 -33.64
C ALA A 146 -1.76 3.91 -34.89
N GLN A 147 -2.73 3.00 -34.72
CA GLN A 147 -3.58 2.51 -35.81
C GLN A 147 -4.71 3.48 -36.19
N GLN A 148 -5.14 4.34 -35.26
CA GLN A 148 -6.23 5.30 -35.45
C GLN A 148 -5.74 6.74 -35.27
N GLN A 149 -4.80 7.17 -36.11
CA GLN A 149 -4.19 8.50 -36.02
C GLN A 149 -5.18 9.64 -36.27
N GLU A 150 -6.20 9.41 -37.09
CA GLU A 150 -7.22 10.41 -37.41
C GLU A 150 -8.29 10.56 -36.32
N SER A 151 -8.36 9.65 -35.35
CA SER A 151 -9.36 9.69 -34.28
C SER A 151 -8.88 10.52 -33.09
N GLU A 152 -9.32 11.77 -33.01
CA GLU A 152 -9.03 12.66 -31.88
C GLU A 152 -9.46 12.07 -30.53
N SER A 153 -10.59 11.35 -30.50
CA SER A 153 -11.09 10.70 -29.29
C SER A 153 -10.16 9.59 -28.81
N THR A 154 -9.59 8.80 -29.72
CA THR A 154 -8.62 7.74 -29.40
C THR A 154 -7.30 8.34 -28.89
N GLN A 155 -6.80 9.41 -29.52
CA GLN A 155 -5.59 10.10 -29.06
C GLN A 155 -5.77 10.73 -27.68
N LYS A 156 -6.94 11.36 -27.44
CA LYS A 156 -7.26 11.94 -26.13
C LYS A 156 -7.33 10.85 -25.05
N ALA A 157 -7.96 9.72 -25.34
CA ALA A 157 -8.04 8.59 -24.43
C ALA A 157 -6.66 8.03 -24.08
N GLU A 158 -5.75 7.90 -25.06
CA GLU A 158 -4.35 7.50 -24.82
C GLU A 158 -3.67 8.44 -23.82
N ARG A 159 -3.76 9.74 -24.06
CA ARG A 159 -3.10 10.73 -23.19
C ARG A 159 -3.65 10.71 -21.77
N GLU A 160 -4.97 10.60 -21.62
CA GLU A 160 -5.63 10.54 -20.31
C GLU A 160 -5.27 9.26 -19.56
N VAL A 161 -5.32 8.10 -20.22
CA VAL A 161 -4.94 6.81 -19.61
C VAL A 161 -3.47 6.82 -19.20
N THR A 162 -2.56 7.22 -20.09
CA THR A 162 -1.13 7.31 -19.78
C THR A 162 -0.89 8.25 -18.60
N ARG A 163 -1.53 9.43 -18.57
CA ARG A 163 -1.43 10.38 -17.45
C ARG A 163 -1.92 9.76 -16.14
N MET A 164 -3.08 9.10 -16.14
CA MET A 164 -3.62 8.46 -14.95
C MET A 164 -2.68 7.36 -14.42
N CYS A 165 -2.18 6.48 -15.29
CA CYS A 165 -1.23 5.43 -14.92
C CYS A 165 0.03 6.00 -14.26
N VAL A 166 0.61 7.05 -14.86
CA VAL A 166 1.81 7.71 -14.30
C VAL A 166 1.53 8.29 -12.92
N LEU A 167 0.41 9.00 -12.74
CA LEU A 167 0.05 9.59 -11.46
C LEU A 167 -0.16 8.52 -10.38
N MET A 168 -0.80 7.41 -10.72
CA MET A 168 -1.05 6.32 -9.77
C MET A 168 0.24 5.60 -9.37
N VAL A 169 1.14 5.32 -10.32
CA VAL A 169 2.46 4.72 -10.04
C VAL A 169 3.31 5.65 -9.18
N LEU A 170 3.36 6.94 -9.52
CA LEU A 170 4.11 7.92 -8.72
C LEU A 170 3.53 8.07 -7.32
N GLY A 171 2.21 8.15 -7.19
CA GLY A 171 1.53 8.21 -5.89
C GLY A 171 1.85 6.99 -5.02
N PHE A 172 1.80 5.79 -5.60
CA PHE A 172 2.20 4.57 -4.91
C PHE A 172 3.65 4.63 -4.44
N LEU A 173 4.58 4.99 -5.32
CA LEU A 173 6.01 5.03 -5.00
C LEU A 173 6.29 6.06 -3.90
N VAL A 174 5.69 7.24 -3.99
CA VAL A 174 5.85 8.28 -2.98
C VAL A 174 5.31 7.82 -1.63
N ALA A 175 4.16 7.15 -1.60
CA ALA A 175 3.54 6.72 -0.35
C ALA A 175 4.30 5.56 0.33
N TRP A 176 4.70 4.55 -0.43
CA TRP A 176 5.17 3.29 0.14
C TRP A 176 6.69 3.10 0.11
N THR A 177 7.40 3.73 -0.83
CA THR A 177 8.86 3.55 -0.95
C THR A 177 9.62 4.09 0.26
N PRO A 178 9.27 5.25 0.88
CA PRO A 178 9.94 5.69 2.11
C PRO A 178 9.85 4.66 3.23
N TYR A 179 8.68 4.02 3.41
CA TYR A 179 8.48 2.99 4.42
C TYR A 179 9.28 1.73 4.11
N ALA A 180 9.17 1.24 2.88
CA ALA A 180 9.90 0.06 2.41
C ALA A 180 11.44 0.24 2.49
N THR A 181 11.94 1.42 2.11
CA THR A 181 13.39 1.69 2.15
C THR A 181 13.90 1.78 3.58
N PHE A 182 13.20 2.47 4.47
CA PHE A 182 13.59 2.58 5.88
C PHE A 182 13.49 1.25 6.62
N ALA A 183 12.36 0.54 6.50
CA ALA A 183 12.19 -0.78 7.10
C ALA A 183 13.21 -1.79 6.56
N GLY A 184 13.51 -1.73 5.26
CA GLY A 184 14.51 -2.60 4.62
C GLY A 184 15.92 -2.30 5.11
N TRP A 185 16.26 -1.02 5.28
CA TRP A 185 17.54 -0.61 5.85
C TRP A 185 17.70 -1.10 7.29
N ILE A 186 16.68 -0.95 8.14
CA ILE A 186 16.71 -1.47 9.52
C ILE A 186 16.82 -3.00 9.53
N PHE A 187 16.07 -3.68 8.67
CA PHE A 187 16.09 -5.13 8.56
C PHE A 187 17.47 -5.68 8.21
N LEU A 188 18.18 -5.01 7.28
CA LEU A 188 19.53 -5.38 6.86
C LEU A 188 20.61 -4.94 7.86
N ASN A 189 20.37 -3.90 8.66
CA ASN A 189 21.31 -3.34 9.63
C ASN A 189 20.78 -3.50 11.06
N LYS A 190 20.53 -4.75 11.47
CA LYS A 190 19.97 -5.06 12.80
C LYS A 190 20.83 -4.44 13.91
N GLY A 191 20.20 -3.62 14.75
CA GLY A 191 20.87 -2.92 15.85
C GLY A 191 21.50 -1.57 15.48
N ALA A 192 21.34 -1.10 14.24
CA ALA A 192 21.75 0.25 13.87
C ALA A 192 20.96 1.31 14.65
N ALA A 193 21.67 2.33 15.13
CA ALA A 193 21.04 3.48 15.75
C ALA A 193 20.35 4.32 14.67
N PHE A 194 19.11 4.71 14.92
CA PHE A 194 18.36 5.65 14.09
C PHE A 194 17.78 6.76 14.98
N THR A 195 17.55 7.93 14.40
CA THR A 195 16.93 9.05 15.11
C THR A 195 15.41 8.95 15.05
N ALA A 196 14.71 9.58 16.00
CA ALA A 196 13.25 9.68 15.98
C ALA A 196 12.74 10.34 14.68
N LEU A 197 13.49 11.30 14.13
CA LEU A 197 13.16 11.94 12.86
C LEU A 197 13.24 10.94 11.69
N THR A 198 14.33 10.18 11.58
CA THR A 198 14.49 9.17 10.52
C THR A 198 13.43 8.08 10.57
N ALA A 199 12.95 7.73 11.77
CA ALA A 199 11.86 6.77 11.95
C ALA A 199 10.46 7.35 11.72
N ALA A 200 10.28 8.67 11.88
CA ALA A 200 9.01 9.34 11.63
C ALA A 200 8.82 9.72 10.16
N LEU A 201 9.90 10.01 9.44
CA LEU A 201 9.86 10.46 8.04
C LEU A 201 8.99 9.56 7.13
N PRO A 202 9.12 8.23 7.16
CA PRO A 202 8.31 7.37 6.31
C PRO A 202 6.80 7.47 6.56
N ALA A 203 6.39 7.67 7.81
CA ALA A 203 4.99 7.75 8.19
C ALA A 203 4.29 9.02 7.66
N PHE A 204 5.02 10.07 7.27
CA PHE A 204 4.44 11.28 6.67
C PHE A 204 4.04 11.11 5.20
N PHE A 205 4.53 10.07 4.53
CA PHE A 205 4.19 9.79 3.14
C PHE A 205 3.03 8.79 3.00
N ALA A 206 2.74 8.03 4.05
CA ALA A 206 1.71 6.99 4.08
C ALA A 206 0.31 7.53 4.43
#